data_AF-A0A354J3T3-F1
#
_entry.id   AF-A0A354J3T3-F1
#
_cell.length_a   1.000
_cell.length_b   1.000
_cell.length_c   1.000
_cell.angle_alpha   90.00
_cell.angle_beta   90.00
_cell.angle_gamma   90.00
#
_symmetry.space_group_name_H-M   'P 1'
#
loop_
_entity.id
_entity.type
_entity.pdbx_description
1 polymer ?
#
loop_
_entity_poly.entity_id
_entity_poly.type
_entity_poly.pdbx_seq_one_letter_code
_entity_poly.pdbx_strand_id
1 'polypeptide(L)'
;MNAVENQASPDEASKELDGSNKTDVIERDANSNYDVDFHLVIEAEDAAFTGKVREENRKSGYTGAGYLTGIETEEDTTTFHVTVPGAGAYDLNFRSVGNTGYKENNIYIDGEFVGVAKVDGDEFTDSIVKNVYLNEGEHDITLKKGWGWILLDHLEVTASGPADKSIYTVSTELVDPKATAGAKRLMQYLADMYGKYIISGQYGNRGIDGSEFKAIYQASGKYPAMMGLDFIEYTPSRVAFGSQGKDVDYAIQFHRQGGIVTFCWHWNAPEPYLYNTNEQPWWSGFYTRAANINLKKIMDGDDPEGYDLLIRDIDVIAEQLQRLQEADIPILWRPLHEASGGWFWWGASGPEAYIELYQLLYDRLTDYHNIHNLIWVWNGQNKDWYPGDEFVDIAGIDIYPGEHVYSSQGSGFNELVEWNGDNHKIIALTENGCMFDPDLAFRDNAIWSYFGTWGGEFITLNNTDTLSEKYTETDMLVKVYTSEKVITLDELPDLETYGE
;
A
#
# COMPACT_ATOMS: atom_id res chain seq x y z
N MET A 1 18.64 49.67 -55.50
CA MET A 1 17.81 48.47 -55.74
C MET A 1 17.31 48.02 -54.39
N ASN A 2 15.98 47.95 -54.26
CA ASN A 2 15.18 47.55 -53.09
C ASN A 2 15.62 46.15 -52.55
N ALA A 3 15.32 45.67 -51.35
CA ALA A 3 14.24 45.89 -50.38
C ALA A 3 14.70 45.33 -49.00
N VAL A 4 14.36 45.95 -47.85
CA VAL A 4 13.20 45.67 -46.95
C VAL A 4 13.36 44.45 -46.03
N GLU A 5 13.28 44.71 -44.72
CA GLU A 5 13.04 43.79 -43.60
C GLU A 5 11.72 43.02 -43.76
N ASN A 6 11.65 41.76 -43.29
CA ASN A 6 10.46 41.34 -42.54
C ASN A 6 10.69 40.10 -41.67
N GLN A 7 10.08 40.16 -40.48
CA GLN A 7 9.90 39.08 -39.51
C GLN A 7 9.00 37.96 -40.07
N ALA A 8 9.15 36.74 -39.53
CA ALA A 8 8.08 35.74 -39.50
C ALA A 8 8.11 35.01 -38.14
N SER A 9 6.93 34.94 -37.54
CA SER A 9 6.56 34.35 -36.25
C SER A 9 6.61 32.80 -36.26
N PRO A 10 6.56 32.16 -35.08
CA PRO A 10 6.40 30.72 -34.95
C PRO A 10 4.91 30.35 -35.06
N ASP A 11 4.57 29.39 -35.91
CA ASP A 11 3.24 28.77 -35.88
C ASP A 11 3.31 27.29 -36.25
N GLU A 12 2.60 26.53 -35.42
CA GLU A 12 1.83 25.33 -35.74
C GLU A 12 2.59 24.08 -36.19
N ALA A 13 2.94 23.25 -35.20
CA ALA A 13 2.84 21.81 -35.33
C ALA A 13 1.98 21.28 -34.17
N SER A 14 0.67 21.45 -34.29
CA SER A 14 -0.31 20.62 -33.59
C SER A 14 -0.12 19.18 -34.05
N LYS A 15 0.58 18.37 -33.24
CA LYS A 15 0.43 16.93 -33.32
C LYS A 15 -0.77 16.57 -32.47
N GLU A 16 -1.90 16.33 -33.14
CA GLU A 16 -2.92 15.43 -32.62
C GLU A 16 -2.21 14.11 -32.29
N LEU A 17 -2.01 13.85 -30.99
CA LEU A 17 -1.70 12.53 -30.49
C LEU A 17 -3.03 11.80 -30.40
N ASP A 18 -3.28 10.95 -31.39
CA ASP A 18 -4.33 9.95 -31.39
C ASP A 18 -4.14 9.05 -30.16
N GLY A 19 -4.90 9.37 -29.10
CA GLY A 19 -5.04 8.56 -27.91
C GLY A 19 -5.88 7.33 -28.22
N SER A 20 -5.30 6.34 -28.91
CA SER A 20 -5.81 4.98 -28.92
C SER A 20 -4.76 4.02 -29.48
N ASN A 21 -4.05 3.32 -28.59
CA ASN A 21 -3.56 1.95 -28.80
C ASN A 21 -2.80 1.46 -27.55
N LYS A 22 -3.54 1.26 -26.47
CA LYS A 22 -3.24 0.17 -25.54
C LYS A 22 -4.48 -0.70 -25.52
N THR A 23 -4.36 -1.90 -26.09
CA THR A 23 -5.39 -2.92 -26.13
C THR A 23 -5.73 -3.35 -24.71
N ASP A 24 -7.02 -3.49 -24.39
CA ASP A 24 -7.48 -4.04 -23.11
C ASP A 24 -6.78 -5.39 -22.83
N VAL A 25 -5.87 -5.43 -21.85
CA VAL A 25 -5.15 -6.64 -21.47
C VAL A 25 -6.05 -7.46 -20.55
N ILE A 26 -6.84 -8.36 -21.15
CA ILE A 26 -7.68 -9.33 -20.43
C ILE A 26 -6.91 -10.66 -20.39
N GLU A 27 -6.07 -10.88 -19.36
CA GLU A 27 -5.20 -12.08 -19.29
C GLU A 27 -5.67 -13.18 -18.30
N ARG A 28 -6.39 -12.87 -17.21
CA ARG A 28 -6.65 -13.88 -16.16
C ARG A 28 -7.52 -15.06 -16.62
N ASP A 29 -8.50 -14.84 -17.49
CA ASP A 29 -9.40 -15.90 -17.96
C ASP A 29 -8.82 -16.73 -19.13
N ALA A 30 -7.68 -16.33 -19.70
CA ALA A 30 -7.10 -17.04 -20.85
C ALA A 30 -6.28 -18.28 -20.44
N ASN A 31 -5.88 -18.38 -19.16
CA ASN A 31 -4.94 -19.41 -18.67
C ASN A 31 -5.47 -20.28 -17.52
N SER A 32 -6.72 -20.12 -17.09
CA SER A 32 -7.31 -21.01 -16.08
C SER A 32 -7.91 -22.26 -16.73
N ASN A 33 -7.59 -23.44 -16.19
CA ASN A 33 -8.15 -24.72 -16.64
C ASN A 33 -8.57 -25.63 -15.47
N TYR A 34 -8.68 -25.08 -14.26
CA TYR A 34 -9.09 -25.81 -13.07
C TYR A 34 -10.59 -26.16 -13.07
N ASP A 35 -10.93 -27.22 -12.36
CA ASP A 35 -12.32 -27.60 -12.08
C ASP A 35 -12.93 -26.63 -11.07
N VAL A 36 -13.98 -25.89 -11.45
CA VAL A 36 -14.64 -24.91 -10.57
C VAL A 36 -15.30 -25.56 -9.35
N ASP A 37 -15.56 -26.86 -9.41
CA ASP A 37 -16.07 -27.65 -8.28
C ASP A 37 -14.93 -28.34 -7.50
N PHE A 38 -13.66 -28.01 -7.77
CA PHE A 38 -12.52 -28.58 -7.06
C PHE A 38 -12.59 -28.29 -5.56
N HIS A 39 -12.48 -29.37 -4.79
CA HIS A 39 -12.52 -29.37 -3.33
C HIS A 39 -11.59 -30.47 -2.83
N LEU A 40 -10.69 -30.10 -1.91
CA LEU A 40 -9.75 -31.02 -1.27
C LEU A 40 -9.61 -30.65 0.20
N VAL A 41 -9.69 -31.64 1.09
CA VAL A 41 -9.39 -31.48 2.51
C VAL A 41 -8.29 -32.46 2.88
N ILE A 42 -7.27 -31.97 3.57
CA ILE A 42 -6.18 -32.77 4.12
C ILE A 42 -6.11 -32.49 5.62
N GLU A 43 -6.38 -33.53 6.42
CA GLU A 43 -6.25 -33.46 7.88
C GLU A 43 -4.79 -33.17 8.26
N ALA A 44 -4.57 -32.34 9.26
CA ALA A 44 -3.21 -31.89 9.62
C ALA A 44 -2.35 -33.07 10.10
N GLU A 45 -2.91 -34.06 10.78
CA GLU A 45 -2.20 -35.28 11.17
C GLU A 45 -1.68 -36.13 10.00
N ASP A 46 -2.21 -35.95 8.79
CA ASP A 46 -1.72 -36.62 7.58
C ASP A 46 -0.63 -35.81 6.86
N ALA A 47 -0.34 -34.58 7.30
CA ALA A 47 0.68 -33.71 6.72
C ALA A 47 2.09 -34.07 7.19
N ALA A 48 3.11 -33.71 6.39
CA ALA A 48 4.49 -33.81 6.82
C ALA A 48 4.81 -32.68 7.81
N PHE A 49 5.57 -32.96 8.88
CA PHE A 49 5.93 -31.93 9.86
C PHE A 49 7.34 -32.09 10.42
N THR A 50 7.93 -30.98 10.89
CA THR A 50 9.29 -30.91 11.44
C THR A 50 9.33 -30.25 12.82
N GLY A 51 10.46 -30.37 13.50
CA GLY A 51 10.70 -29.71 14.78
C GLY A 51 9.92 -30.34 15.94
N LYS A 52 9.23 -29.51 16.71
CA LYS A 52 8.40 -29.88 17.87
C LYS A 52 6.93 -30.15 17.50
N VAL A 53 6.59 -30.01 16.23
CA VAL A 53 5.24 -30.29 15.75
C VAL A 53 4.88 -31.73 16.08
N ARG A 54 3.67 -31.94 16.59
CA ARG A 54 3.17 -33.25 17.03
C ARG A 54 1.65 -33.30 16.97
N GLU A 55 1.13 -34.50 16.83
CA GLU A 55 -0.29 -34.80 16.91
C GLU A 55 -0.80 -34.75 18.36
N GLU A 56 -1.96 -34.13 18.56
CA GLU A 56 -2.76 -34.21 19.78
C GLU A 56 -4.25 -34.30 19.44
N ASN A 57 -5.08 -34.69 20.40
CA ASN A 57 -6.52 -34.91 20.18
C ASN A 57 -7.38 -34.62 21.42
N ARG A 58 -6.89 -33.73 22.29
CA ARG A 58 -7.52 -33.43 23.60
C ARG A 58 -8.54 -32.32 23.52
N LYS A 59 -8.33 -31.32 22.66
CA LYS A 59 -9.30 -30.26 22.42
C LYS A 59 -10.48 -30.83 21.63
N SER A 60 -11.71 -30.46 21.96
CA SER A 60 -12.87 -30.82 21.15
C SER A 60 -12.99 -29.95 19.91
N GLY A 61 -13.60 -30.47 18.85
CA GLY A 61 -13.98 -29.70 17.65
C GLY A 61 -13.07 -29.87 16.43
N TYR A 62 -12.07 -30.75 16.51
CA TYR A 62 -11.24 -31.15 15.37
C TYR A 62 -11.97 -32.13 14.43
N THR A 63 -11.46 -32.27 13.20
CA THR A 63 -11.81 -33.27 12.20
C THR A 63 -10.78 -34.40 12.15
N GLY A 64 -11.09 -35.51 11.48
CA GLY A 64 -10.17 -36.65 11.46
C GLY A 64 -9.93 -37.33 12.83
N ALA A 65 -8.68 -37.65 13.09
CA ALA A 65 -8.18 -38.34 14.29
C ALA A 65 -7.55 -37.40 15.33
N GLY A 66 -7.20 -36.16 14.95
CA GLY A 66 -6.57 -35.19 15.85
C GLY A 66 -6.33 -33.83 15.21
N TYR A 67 -5.25 -33.18 15.62
CA TYR A 67 -4.75 -31.92 15.09
C TYR A 67 -3.24 -31.83 15.35
N LEU A 68 -2.54 -30.96 14.63
CA LEU A 68 -1.13 -30.65 14.90
C LEU A 68 -0.97 -29.46 15.84
N THR A 69 -0.02 -29.55 16.76
CA THR A 69 0.40 -28.44 17.64
C THR A 69 1.91 -28.43 17.82
N GLY A 70 2.45 -27.43 18.52
CA GLY A 70 3.89 -27.31 18.79
C GLY A 70 4.64 -26.43 17.78
N ILE A 71 3.92 -25.60 17.02
CA ILE A 71 4.50 -24.58 16.15
C ILE A 71 4.97 -23.40 17.02
N GLU A 72 6.24 -23.39 17.46
CA GLU A 72 6.77 -22.47 18.47
C GLU A 72 8.09 -21.79 18.04
N THR A 73 8.82 -22.39 17.11
CA THR A 73 10.13 -22.00 16.61
C THR A 73 10.14 -21.97 15.08
N GLU A 74 11.17 -21.35 14.49
CA GLU A 74 11.31 -21.24 13.02
C GLU A 74 11.53 -22.59 12.33
N GLU A 75 11.94 -23.63 13.08
CA GLU A 75 12.15 -24.99 12.58
C GLU A 75 10.85 -25.81 12.55
N ASP A 76 9.77 -25.30 13.15
CA ASP A 76 8.49 -25.97 13.25
C ASP A 76 7.65 -25.67 12.02
N THR A 77 7.40 -26.71 11.21
CA THR A 77 6.66 -26.58 9.95
C THR A 77 5.61 -27.69 9.84
N THR A 78 4.50 -27.38 9.16
CA THR A 78 3.52 -28.35 8.67
C THR A 78 3.39 -28.17 7.17
N THR A 79 3.64 -29.20 6.39
CA THR A 79 3.64 -29.18 4.93
C THR A 79 2.61 -30.17 4.39
N PHE A 80 1.62 -29.62 3.69
CA PHE A 80 0.60 -30.35 2.97
C PHE A 80 1.05 -30.53 1.53
N HIS A 81 1.11 -31.79 1.08
CA HIS A 81 1.37 -32.10 -0.32
C HIS A 81 0.04 -32.08 -1.08
N VAL A 82 -0.15 -31.07 -1.92
CA VAL A 82 -1.41 -30.83 -2.63
C VAL A 82 -1.19 -31.05 -4.13
N THR A 83 -2.10 -31.76 -4.78
CA THR A 83 -2.13 -31.86 -6.24
C THR A 83 -3.38 -31.18 -6.76
N VAL A 84 -3.21 -30.16 -7.60
CA VAL A 84 -4.34 -29.50 -8.27
C VAL A 84 -4.43 -29.92 -9.73
N PRO A 85 -5.64 -30.19 -10.26
CA PRO A 85 -5.84 -30.76 -11.60
C PRO A 85 -5.73 -29.72 -12.73
N GLY A 86 -5.59 -28.44 -12.40
CA GLY A 86 -5.46 -27.36 -13.35
C GLY A 86 -4.87 -26.10 -12.71
N ALA A 87 -4.27 -25.25 -13.53
CA ALA A 87 -3.76 -23.96 -13.11
C ALA A 87 -4.89 -22.96 -12.89
N GLY A 88 -4.77 -22.15 -11.83
CA GLY A 88 -5.66 -21.04 -11.53
C GLY A 88 -5.70 -20.69 -10.05
N ALA A 89 -6.75 -19.99 -9.64
CA ALA A 89 -6.87 -19.45 -8.29
C ALA A 89 -7.63 -20.39 -7.36
N TYR A 90 -7.04 -20.62 -6.19
CA TYR A 90 -7.57 -21.47 -5.13
C TYR A 90 -7.60 -20.70 -3.81
N ASP A 91 -8.62 -20.95 -3.01
CA ASP A 91 -8.72 -20.48 -1.64
C ASP A 91 -8.15 -21.54 -0.70
N LEU A 92 -7.26 -21.12 0.20
CA LEU A 92 -6.61 -21.98 1.18
C LEU A 92 -7.17 -21.69 2.57
N ASN A 93 -8.01 -22.59 3.08
CA ASN A 93 -8.60 -22.49 4.41
C ASN A 93 -7.79 -23.31 5.43
N PHE A 94 -7.07 -22.61 6.31
CA PHE A 94 -6.36 -23.21 7.44
C PHE A 94 -7.24 -23.18 8.68
N ARG A 95 -8.00 -24.26 8.89
CA ARG A 95 -8.83 -24.38 10.07
C ARG A 95 -7.96 -24.60 11.30
N SER A 96 -8.03 -23.69 12.27
CA SER A 96 -7.17 -23.75 13.44
C SER A 96 -7.80 -23.07 14.66
N VAL A 97 -7.14 -23.20 15.81
CA VAL A 97 -7.48 -22.46 17.03
C VAL A 97 -6.22 -21.92 17.69
N GLY A 98 -6.28 -20.70 18.21
CA GLY A 98 -5.22 -20.12 19.01
C GLY A 98 -5.10 -20.84 20.37
N ASN A 99 -3.87 -21.13 20.80
CA ASN A 99 -3.65 -21.62 22.17
C ASN A 99 -3.99 -20.52 23.21
N THR A 100 -3.86 -19.25 22.84
CA THR A 100 -4.20 -18.08 23.66
C THR A 100 -4.59 -16.85 22.82
N GLY A 101 -5.88 -16.64 22.55
CA GLY A 101 -6.35 -15.47 21.78
C GLY A 101 -5.69 -15.35 20.40
N TYR A 102 -5.69 -14.14 19.83
CA TYR A 102 -5.20 -13.88 18.47
C TYR A 102 -3.80 -14.43 18.16
N LYS A 103 -3.67 -15.15 17.03
CA LYS A 103 -2.42 -15.64 16.46
C LYS A 103 -2.41 -15.50 14.96
N GLU A 104 -1.19 -15.37 14.42
CA GLU A 104 -0.89 -15.29 13.00
C GLU A 104 0.22 -16.26 12.64
N ASN A 105 0.11 -16.98 11.53
CA ASN A 105 1.14 -17.90 11.05
C ASN A 105 1.34 -17.77 9.54
N ASN A 106 2.59 -17.92 9.12
CA ASN A 106 3.01 -17.62 7.76
C ASN A 106 2.71 -18.81 6.84
N ILE A 107 2.09 -18.54 5.69
CA ILE A 107 1.79 -19.54 4.67
C ILE A 107 2.77 -19.40 3.51
N TYR A 108 3.32 -20.53 3.09
CA TYR A 108 4.23 -20.63 1.96
C TYR A 108 3.72 -21.64 0.94
N ILE A 109 3.92 -21.36 -0.35
CA ILE A 109 3.74 -22.31 -1.44
C ILE A 109 5.07 -22.48 -2.14
N ASP A 110 5.55 -23.72 -2.23
CA ASP A 110 6.81 -24.07 -2.89
C ASP A 110 8.01 -23.24 -2.40
N GLY A 111 7.93 -22.78 -1.13
CA GLY A 111 8.95 -21.94 -0.50
C GLY A 111 8.72 -20.43 -0.59
N GLU A 112 7.75 -19.96 -1.38
CA GLU A 112 7.39 -18.53 -1.50
C GLU A 112 6.31 -18.15 -0.49
N PHE A 113 6.46 -17.02 0.19
CA PHE A 113 5.45 -16.51 1.12
C PHE A 113 4.23 -16.00 0.37
N VAL A 114 3.02 -16.44 0.77
CA VAL A 114 1.77 -16.10 0.05
C VAL A 114 0.71 -15.46 0.93
N GLY A 115 0.90 -15.42 2.25
CA GLY A 115 -0.06 -14.81 3.16
C GLY A 115 0.05 -15.34 4.59
N VAL A 116 -0.95 -15.01 5.40
CA VAL A 116 -0.99 -15.34 6.83
C VAL A 116 -2.31 -16.01 7.17
N ALA A 117 -2.24 -17.14 7.86
CA ALA A 117 -3.39 -17.71 8.55
C ALA A 117 -3.55 -17.05 9.93
N LYS A 118 -4.71 -16.42 10.13
CA LYS A 118 -5.10 -15.66 11.32
C LYS A 118 -6.17 -16.43 12.09
N VAL A 119 -6.06 -16.47 13.41
CA VAL A 119 -7.06 -17.11 14.28
C VAL A 119 -7.25 -16.31 15.56
N ASP A 120 -8.50 -16.11 15.96
CA ASP A 120 -8.86 -15.53 17.27
C ASP A 120 -9.89 -16.40 17.99
N GLY A 121 -9.76 -16.47 19.31
CA GLY A 121 -10.66 -17.23 20.16
C GLY A 121 -10.21 -18.64 20.53
N ASP A 122 -11.12 -19.39 21.14
CA ASP A 122 -10.89 -20.69 21.77
C ASP A 122 -11.65 -21.85 21.11
N GLU A 123 -12.20 -21.65 19.92
CA GLU A 123 -12.80 -22.69 19.08
C GLU A 123 -12.06 -22.81 17.74
N PHE A 124 -12.16 -23.97 17.08
CA PHE A 124 -11.61 -24.13 15.74
C PHE A 124 -12.39 -23.27 14.75
N THR A 125 -11.69 -22.34 14.10
CA THR A 125 -12.25 -21.39 13.14
C THR A 125 -11.48 -21.43 11.84
N ASP A 126 -12.16 -21.02 10.78
CA ASP A 126 -11.62 -20.99 9.43
C ASP A 126 -10.74 -19.76 9.23
N SER A 127 -9.68 -19.92 8.45
CA SER A 127 -8.74 -18.85 8.11
C SER A 127 -8.36 -18.96 6.64
N ILE A 128 -8.99 -18.11 5.82
CA ILE A 128 -8.97 -18.28 4.37
C ILE A 128 -7.99 -17.29 3.73
N VAL A 129 -6.94 -17.82 3.10
CA VAL A 129 -6.09 -17.06 2.18
C VAL A 129 -6.70 -17.19 0.78
N LYS A 130 -7.34 -16.12 0.30
CA LYS A 130 -8.13 -16.12 -0.94
C LYS A 130 -7.28 -15.91 -2.19
N ASN A 131 -7.78 -16.41 -3.32
CA ASN A 131 -7.28 -16.16 -4.68
C ASN A 131 -5.79 -16.50 -4.89
N VAL A 132 -5.31 -17.58 -4.30
CA VAL A 132 -3.91 -17.99 -4.41
C VAL A 132 -3.70 -18.74 -5.73
N TYR A 133 -2.82 -18.26 -6.59
CA TYR A 133 -2.57 -18.90 -7.89
C TYR A 133 -1.67 -20.13 -7.74
N LEU A 134 -2.16 -21.28 -8.20
CA LEU A 134 -1.41 -22.54 -8.31
C LEU A 134 -1.30 -22.95 -9.78
N ASN A 135 -0.18 -23.57 -10.14
CA ASN A 135 -0.02 -24.20 -11.46
C ASN A 135 -0.68 -25.59 -11.43
N GLU A 136 -0.93 -26.20 -12.59
CA GLU A 136 -1.33 -27.61 -12.63
C GLU A 136 -0.20 -28.49 -12.09
N GLY A 137 -0.52 -29.39 -11.15
CA GLY A 137 0.45 -30.34 -10.60
C GLY A 137 0.55 -30.32 -9.08
N GLU A 138 1.71 -30.77 -8.58
CA GLU A 138 2.02 -30.92 -7.16
C GLU A 138 2.61 -29.63 -6.59
N HIS A 139 2.18 -29.29 -5.38
CA HIS A 139 2.60 -28.12 -4.61
C HIS A 139 2.82 -28.48 -3.15
N ASP A 140 3.84 -27.88 -2.55
CA ASP A 140 4.08 -27.92 -1.11
C ASP A 140 3.46 -26.68 -0.47
N ILE A 141 2.34 -26.87 0.23
CA ILE A 141 1.70 -25.81 1.01
C ILE A 141 2.14 -25.92 2.46
N THR A 142 3.01 -25.00 2.90
CA THR A 142 3.63 -25.05 4.22
C THR A 142 3.10 -23.95 5.13
N LEU A 143 2.54 -24.33 6.28
CA LEU A 143 2.35 -23.42 7.41
C LEU A 143 3.62 -23.42 8.26
N LYS A 144 4.20 -22.24 8.43
CA LYS A 144 5.33 -21.98 9.33
C LYS A 144 4.91 -21.04 10.43
N LYS A 145 5.67 -21.06 11.53
CA LYS A 145 5.51 -20.09 12.59
C LYS A 145 5.56 -18.65 12.04
N GLY A 146 4.53 -17.88 12.35
CA GLY A 146 4.61 -16.42 12.46
C GLY A 146 4.76 -16.08 13.94
N TRP A 147 3.64 -16.10 14.66
CA TRP A 147 3.60 -16.05 16.11
C TRP A 147 3.65 -17.45 16.71
N GLY A 148 3.15 -18.46 15.98
CA GLY A 148 3.05 -19.85 16.43
C GLY A 148 1.82 -20.09 17.29
N TRP A 149 1.93 -21.06 18.20
CA TRP A 149 0.97 -21.33 19.28
C TRP A 149 -0.47 -21.54 18.81
N ILE A 150 -0.64 -22.34 17.76
CA ILE A 150 -1.95 -22.78 17.28
C ILE A 150 -2.11 -24.30 17.43
N LEU A 151 -3.36 -24.76 17.33
CA LEU A 151 -3.71 -26.13 17.02
C LEU A 151 -4.32 -26.12 15.61
N LEU A 152 -3.65 -26.77 14.67
CA LEU A 152 -4.02 -26.81 13.25
C LEU A 152 -4.81 -28.09 12.97
N ASP A 153 -6.05 -27.94 12.50
CA ASP A 153 -7.01 -29.02 12.26
C ASP A 153 -6.81 -29.64 10.89
N HIS A 154 -7.02 -28.85 9.84
CA HIS A 154 -6.84 -29.28 8.46
C HIS A 154 -6.51 -28.11 7.55
N LEU A 155 -6.06 -28.44 6.34
CA LEU A 155 -6.07 -27.54 5.19
C LEU A 155 -7.20 -27.95 4.25
N GLU A 156 -8.08 -27.02 3.94
CA GLU A 156 -9.07 -27.14 2.88
C GLU A 156 -8.64 -26.25 1.70
N VAL A 157 -8.63 -26.82 0.49
CA VAL A 157 -8.29 -26.15 -0.76
C VAL A 157 -9.52 -26.20 -1.66
N THR A 158 -9.98 -25.04 -2.08
CA THR A 158 -11.15 -24.92 -2.97
C THR A 158 -10.82 -24.04 -4.16
N ALA A 159 -11.44 -24.31 -5.31
CA ALA A 159 -11.37 -23.40 -6.44
C ALA A 159 -12.02 -22.05 -6.08
N SER A 160 -11.30 -20.93 -6.26
CA SER A 160 -11.84 -19.58 -5.95
C SER A 160 -12.95 -19.16 -6.92
N GLY A 161 -13.07 -19.84 -8.06
CA GLY A 161 -13.96 -19.44 -9.15
C GLY A 161 -13.40 -18.28 -9.99
N PRO A 162 -14.19 -17.81 -10.97
CA PRO A 162 -13.74 -16.78 -11.90
C PRO A 162 -13.36 -15.51 -11.17
N ALA A 163 -12.43 -14.77 -11.76
CA ALA A 163 -11.99 -13.50 -11.22
C ALA A 163 -13.14 -12.52 -11.05
N ASP A 164 -13.42 -12.08 -9.82
CA ASP A 164 -14.34 -10.98 -9.62
C ASP A 164 -13.69 -9.68 -10.12
N LYS A 165 -14.18 -9.17 -11.25
CA LYS A 165 -13.76 -7.90 -11.85
C LYS A 165 -14.60 -6.72 -11.36
N SER A 166 -15.72 -6.97 -10.68
CA SER A 166 -16.56 -5.91 -10.13
C SER A 166 -15.84 -5.12 -9.03
N ILE A 167 -14.84 -5.71 -8.38
CA ILE A 167 -13.97 -5.06 -7.40
C ILE A 167 -13.21 -3.83 -7.95
N TYR A 168 -13.10 -3.70 -9.28
CA TYR A 168 -12.50 -2.54 -9.95
C TYR A 168 -13.52 -1.50 -10.40
N THR A 169 -14.82 -1.77 -10.23
CA THR A 169 -15.88 -0.79 -10.50
C THR A 169 -16.08 0.07 -9.26
N VAL A 170 -15.48 1.25 -9.27
CA VAL A 170 -15.40 2.15 -8.12
C VAL A 170 -16.15 3.46 -8.39
N SER A 171 -16.58 4.16 -7.33
CA SER A 171 -17.11 5.52 -7.46
C SER A 171 -15.99 6.52 -7.75
N THR A 172 -16.31 7.58 -8.48
CA THR A 172 -15.43 8.73 -8.71
C THR A 172 -15.80 9.93 -7.83
N GLU A 173 -16.86 9.80 -7.03
CA GLU A 173 -17.24 10.80 -6.03
C GLU A 173 -16.25 10.80 -4.88
N LEU A 174 -15.61 11.96 -4.66
CA LEU A 174 -14.74 12.19 -3.51
C LEU A 174 -15.57 12.43 -2.24
N VAL A 175 -15.04 12.05 -1.09
CA VAL A 175 -15.67 12.24 0.22
C VAL A 175 -15.87 13.71 0.56
N ASP A 176 -15.01 14.60 0.03
CA ASP A 176 -15.20 16.05 0.10
C ASP A 176 -16.15 16.53 -1.02
N PRO A 177 -17.40 16.95 -0.72
CA PRO A 177 -18.33 17.43 -1.73
C PRO A 177 -17.87 18.73 -2.41
N LYS A 178 -16.94 19.48 -1.78
CA LYS A 178 -16.36 20.72 -2.30
C LYS A 178 -15.05 20.48 -3.05
N ALA A 179 -14.65 19.23 -3.26
CA ALA A 179 -13.41 18.89 -3.94
C ALA A 179 -13.20 19.70 -5.24
N THR A 180 -11.98 20.18 -5.45
CA THR A 180 -11.60 21.00 -6.61
C THR A 180 -11.79 20.22 -7.91
N ALA A 181 -11.84 20.95 -9.04
CA ALA A 181 -11.92 20.32 -10.35
C ALA A 181 -10.72 19.40 -10.62
N GLY A 182 -9.50 19.84 -10.26
CA GLY A 182 -8.30 19.02 -10.36
C GLY A 182 -8.37 17.72 -9.56
N ALA A 183 -8.87 17.76 -8.32
CA ALA A 183 -9.02 16.55 -7.50
C ALA A 183 -10.03 15.58 -8.11
N LYS A 184 -11.17 16.09 -8.61
CA LYS A 184 -12.18 15.27 -9.29
C LYS A 184 -11.66 14.64 -10.57
N ARG A 185 -10.89 15.37 -11.38
CA ARG A 185 -10.25 14.82 -12.59
C ARG A 185 -9.23 13.75 -12.27
N LEU A 186 -8.40 13.96 -11.24
CA LEU A 186 -7.44 12.95 -10.79
C LEU A 186 -8.16 11.69 -10.29
N MET A 187 -9.20 11.82 -9.48
CA MET A 187 -9.98 10.68 -8.99
C MET A 187 -10.65 9.92 -10.14
N GLN A 188 -11.22 10.64 -11.13
CA GLN A 188 -11.79 10.04 -12.34
C GLN A 188 -10.73 9.25 -13.12
N TYR A 189 -9.54 9.82 -13.32
CA TYR A 189 -8.43 9.14 -13.98
C TYR A 189 -8.01 7.86 -13.23
N LEU A 190 -7.84 7.93 -11.91
CA LEU A 190 -7.49 6.78 -11.10
C LEU A 190 -8.53 5.66 -11.21
N ALA A 191 -9.82 6.00 -11.16
CA ALA A 191 -10.90 5.03 -11.33
C ALA A 191 -10.94 4.42 -12.74
N ASP A 192 -10.70 5.21 -13.79
CA ASP A 192 -10.70 4.72 -15.17
C ASP A 192 -9.55 3.74 -15.45
N MET A 193 -8.40 3.93 -14.79
CA MET A 193 -7.22 3.08 -14.90
C MET A 193 -7.28 1.86 -13.98
N TYR A 194 -8.01 1.93 -12.87
CA TYR A 194 -8.06 0.87 -11.87
C TYR A 194 -8.59 -0.44 -12.47
N GLY A 195 -7.82 -1.52 -12.29
CA GLY A 195 -8.09 -2.83 -12.90
C GLY A 195 -7.63 -2.99 -14.36
N LYS A 196 -7.12 -1.93 -15.00
CA LYS A 196 -6.58 -1.95 -16.38
C LYS A 196 -5.08 -1.70 -16.44
N TYR A 197 -4.58 -0.82 -15.58
CA TYR A 197 -3.19 -0.42 -15.50
C TYR A 197 -2.77 -0.17 -14.05
N ILE A 198 -1.46 -0.14 -13.83
CA ILE A 198 -0.83 0.20 -12.55
C ILE A 198 -0.02 1.47 -12.75
N ILE A 199 -0.28 2.52 -11.98
CA ILE A 199 0.48 3.77 -12.08
C ILE A 199 1.79 3.61 -11.31
N SER A 200 2.91 3.89 -11.99
CA SER A 200 4.24 3.82 -11.37
C SER A 200 4.48 5.00 -10.43
N GLY A 201 5.00 4.73 -9.23
CA GLY A 201 5.29 5.78 -8.26
C GLY A 201 6.59 5.55 -7.51
N GLN A 202 7.23 6.66 -7.16
CA GLN A 202 8.51 6.69 -6.45
C GLN A 202 8.53 7.79 -5.40
N TYR A 203 8.85 7.44 -4.16
CA TYR A 203 9.18 8.43 -3.13
C TYR A 203 10.59 8.99 -3.34
N GLY A 204 10.74 10.31 -3.21
CA GLY A 204 12.04 10.97 -3.37
C GLY A 204 12.02 12.46 -2.99
N ASN A 205 12.72 12.81 -1.91
CA ASN A 205 12.72 14.16 -1.32
C ASN A 205 13.62 15.19 -2.04
N ARG A 206 13.95 14.96 -3.31
CA ARG A 206 14.77 15.85 -4.15
C ARG A 206 14.12 16.16 -5.50
N GLY A 207 12.82 15.87 -5.64
CA GLY A 207 12.09 16.05 -6.87
C GLY A 207 12.57 15.15 -8.00
N ILE A 208 12.21 15.51 -9.23
CA ILE A 208 12.51 14.70 -10.44
C ILE A 208 14.01 14.61 -10.75
N ASP A 209 14.80 15.55 -10.22
CA ASP A 209 16.26 15.55 -10.30
C ASP A 209 16.94 14.78 -9.16
N GLY A 210 16.15 14.12 -8.30
CA GLY A 210 16.63 13.26 -7.23
C GLY A 210 17.35 12.00 -7.73
N SER A 211 18.15 11.40 -6.86
CA SER A 211 18.97 10.22 -7.19
C SER A 211 18.11 9.04 -7.64
N GLU A 212 16.96 8.83 -6.99
CA GLU A 212 16.00 7.78 -7.30
C GLU A 212 15.46 7.91 -8.73
N PHE A 213 14.90 9.08 -9.07
CA PHE A 213 14.33 9.37 -10.38
C PHE A 213 15.39 9.28 -11.49
N LYS A 214 16.61 9.75 -11.23
CA LYS A 214 17.73 9.64 -12.18
C LYS A 214 18.19 8.21 -12.40
N ALA A 215 18.32 7.42 -11.33
CA ALA A 215 18.74 6.03 -11.44
C ALA A 215 17.71 5.20 -12.24
N ILE A 216 16.41 5.41 -11.96
CA ILE A 216 15.32 4.79 -12.71
C ILE A 216 15.41 5.18 -14.20
N TYR A 217 15.47 6.49 -14.51
CA TYR A 217 15.55 6.95 -15.89
C TYR A 217 16.78 6.44 -16.64
N GLN A 218 17.94 6.40 -15.99
CA GLN A 218 19.18 5.87 -16.59
C GLN A 218 19.08 4.38 -16.91
N ALA A 219 18.35 3.60 -16.11
CA ALA A 219 18.16 2.17 -16.31
C ALA A 219 17.08 1.83 -17.34
N SER A 220 15.90 2.46 -17.23
CA SER A 220 14.70 2.09 -18.00
C SER A 220 14.38 3.05 -19.16
N GLY A 221 14.94 4.26 -19.16
CA GLY A 221 14.54 5.34 -20.08
C GLY A 221 13.19 5.97 -19.74
N LYS A 222 12.61 5.65 -18.59
CA LYS A 222 11.27 6.08 -18.16
C LYS A 222 11.33 6.80 -16.81
N TYR A 223 10.40 7.72 -16.57
CA TYR A 223 10.20 8.34 -15.27
C TYR A 223 8.93 7.78 -14.59
N PRO A 224 8.92 7.64 -13.25
CA PRO A 224 7.70 7.34 -12.51
C PRO A 224 6.60 8.37 -12.80
N ALA A 225 5.37 7.91 -12.96
CA ALA A 225 4.20 8.77 -13.18
C ALA A 225 3.80 9.57 -11.93
N MET A 226 4.05 9.00 -10.75
CA MET A 226 3.74 9.59 -9.45
C MET A 226 5.00 9.87 -8.62
N MET A 227 5.03 11.01 -7.95
CA MET A 227 6.07 11.39 -7.00
C MET A 227 5.52 11.39 -5.57
N GLY A 228 6.17 10.61 -4.71
CA GLY A 228 5.93 10.60 -3.28
C GLY A 228 6.85 11.55 -2.52
N LEU A 229 6.24 12.38 -1.69
CA LEU A 229 6.89 13.44 -0.90
C LEU A 229 6.41 13.42 0.55
N ASP A 230 7.08 14.18 1.42
CA ASP A 230 6.81 14.15 2.86
C ASP A 230 6.79 15.55 3.49
N PHE A 231 5.76 15.83 4.28
CA PHE A 231 5.69 17.07 5.05
C PHE A 231 6.57 17.09 6.30
N ILE A 232 7.31 16.02 6.62
CA ILE A 232 8.15 15.88 7.81
C ILE A 232 9.00 17.13 8.11
N GLU A 233 9.67 17.69 7.11
CA GLU A 233 10.58 18.84 7.25
C GLU A 233 9.87 20.18 7.51
N TYR A 234 8.55 20.24 7.36
CA TYR A 234 7.71 21.39 7.72
C TYR A 234 7.15 21.32 9.15
N THR A 235 7.23 20.15 9.80
CA THR A 235 6.69 19.96 11.16
C THR A 235 7.34 20.96 12.14
N PRO A 236 6.56 21.74 12.91
CA PRO A 236 7.10 22.81 13.76
C PRO A 236 8.23 22.36 14.70
N SER A 237 8.10 21.15 15.27
CA SER A 237 9.13 20.58 16.15
C SER A 237 10.46 20.37 15.44
N ARG A 238 10.48 20.00 14.15
CA ARG A 238 11.70 19.86 13.35
C ARG A 238 12.22 21.22 12.87
N VAL A 239 11.32 22.15 12.53
CA VAL A 239 11.67 23.54 12.18
C VAL A 239 12.37 24.24 13.35
N ALA A 240 11.95 24.00 14.59
CA ALA A 240 12.60 24.50 15.80
C ALA A 240 14.07 24.05 15.94
N PHE A 241 14.43 22.92 15.32
CA PHE A 241 15.81 22.41 15.23
C PHE A 241 16.50 22.71 13.89
N GLY A 242 15.93 23.60 13.07
CA GLY A 242 16.56 24.14 11.87
C GLY A 242 16.23 23.39 10.57
N SER A 243 15.25 22.49 10.59
CA SER A 243 14.74 21.83 9.38
C SER A 243 14.11 22.85 8.41
N GLN A 244 14.19 22.56 7.11
CA GLN A 244 13.64 23.41 6.06
C GLN A 244 12.98 22.54 4.99
N GLY A 245 11.66 22.58 4.92
CA GLY A 245 10.91 21.85 3.91
C GLY A 245 11.06 22.45 2.50
N LYS A 246 11.24 21.58 1.51
CA LYS A 246 11.29 21.92 0.07
C LYS A 246 10.29 21.14 -0.79
N ASP A 247 9.66 20.13 -0.20
CA ASP A 247 8.85 19.16 -0.91
C ASP A 247 7.66 19.79 -1.63
N VAL A 248 7.06 20.86 -1.10
CA VAL A 248 6.01 21.63 -1.81
C VAL A 248 6.52 22.21 -3.13
N ASP A 249 7.76 22.72 -3.15
CA ASP A 249 8.34 23.29 -4.37
C ASP A 249 8.67 22.20 -5.39
N TYR A 250 9.06 21.00 -4.93
CA TYR A 250 9.25 19.83 -5.80
C TYR A 250 7.93 19.31 -6.35
N ALA A 251 6.85 19.29 -5.56
CA ALA A 251 5.51 18.93 -6.02
C ALA A 251 5.04 19.86 -7.14
N ILE A 252 5.18 21.17 -6.97
CA ILE A 252 4.82 22.17 -8.00
C ILE A 252 5.65 21.96 -9.27
N GLN A 253 6.94 21.66 -9.14
CA GLN A 253 7.80 21.39 -10.31
C GLN A 253 7.41 20.11 -11.03
N PHE A 254 7.12 19.03 -10.30
CA PHE A 254 6.75 17.74 -10.87
C PHE A 254 5.38 17.78 -11.53
N HIS A 255 4.40 18.42 -10.90
CA HIS A 255 3.07 18.57 -11.46
C HIS A 255 3.07 19.35 -12.79
N ARG A 256 3.93 20.37 -12.92
CA ARG A 256 4.14 21.08 -14.20
C ARG A 256 4.70 20.20 -15.33
N GLN A 257 5.24 19.02 -15.02
CA GLN A 257 5.63 18.01 -16.01
C GLN A 257 4.48 17.03 -16.32
N GLY A 258 3.28 17.26 -15.80
CA GLY A 258 2.11 16.38 -15.93
C GLY A 258 2.00 15.29 -14.87
N GLY A 259 2.90 15.27 -13.87
CA GLY A 259 2.99 14.19 -12.88
C GLY A 259 1.93 14.25 -11.76
N ILE A 260 1.63 13.07 -11.21
CA ILE A 260 0.76 12.90 -10.03
C ILE A 260 1.57 13.10 -8.76
N VAL A 261 1.01 13.77 -7.75
CA VAL A 261 1.69 14.03 -6.47
C VAL A 261 0.99 13.30 -5.34
N THR A 262 1.75 12.57 -4.53
CA THR A 262 1.30 12.01 -3.25
C THR A 262 2.15 12.56 -2.11
N PHE A 263 1.51 12.88 -0.99
CA PHE A 263 2.20 13.30 0.23
C PHE A 263 1.85 12.37 1.38
N CYS A 264 2.86 11.91 2.11
CA CYS A 264 2.70 11.44 3.48
C CYS A 264 3.14 12.51 4.47
N TRP A 265 3.01 12.22 5.76
CA TRP A 265 3.54 13.08 6.81
C TRP A 265 4.07 12.25 7.96
N HIS A 266 5.39 12.11 8.05
CA HIS A 266 6.04 11.63 9.26
C HIS A 266 5.98 12.72 10.34
N TRP A 267 4.82 12.82 11.00
CA TRP A 267 4.53 13.87 11.96
C TRP A 267 5.42 13.72 13.19
N ASN A 268 6.45 14.57 13.29
CA ASN A 268 7.34 14.58 14.44
C ASN A 268 6.61 15.22 15.64
N ALA A 269 6.48 14.49 16.76
CA ALA A 269 5.71 14.97 17.90
C ALA A 269 6.14 16.39 18.35
N PRO A 270 5.22 17.21 18.90
CA PRO A 270 5.54 18.55 19.38
C PRO A 270 6.70 18.53 20.40
N GLU A 271 7.49 19.61 20.44
CA GLU A 271 8.76 19.69 21.18
C GLU A 271 8.68 19.26 22.65
N PRO A 272 7.64 19.62 23.43
CA PRO A 272 7.52 19.18 24.82
C PRO A 272 7.46 17.66 25.00
N TYR A 273 7.05 16.93 23.96
CA TYR A 273 6.91 15.47 24.00
C TYR A 273 8.13 14.72 23.48
N LEU A 274 9.15 15.43 22.97
CA LEU A 274 10.36 14.81 22.45
C LEU A 274 11.31 14.44 23.58
N TYR A 275 11.86 13.23 23.55
CA TYR A 275 12.96 12.87 24.44
C TYR A 275 14.24 13.64 24.11
N ASN A 276 14.54 13.75 22.81
CA ASN A 276 15.70 14.45 22.27
C ASN A 276 17.02 14.11 23.00
N THR A 277 17.32 12.81 23.07
CA THR A 277 18.57 12.28 23.63
C THR A 277 19.53 11.88 22.50
N ASN A 278 20.75 11.45 22.83
CA ASN A 278 21.67 10.95 21.81
C ASN A 278 21.14 9.67 21.14
N GLU A 279 20.46 8.82 21.91
CA GLU A 279 19.89 7.56 21.46
C GLU A 279 18.52 7.74 20.77
N GLN A 280 17.78 8.80 21.13
CA GLN A 280 16.47 9.17 20.56
C GLN A 280 16.50 10.65 20.14
N PRO A 281 17.24 11.00 19.08
CA PRO A 281 17.41 12.37 18.66
C PRO A 281 16.09 12.97 18.16
N TRP A 282 15.94 14.29 18.26
CA TRP A 282 14.71 15.02 17.90
C TRP A 282 14.14 14.67 16.52
N TRP A 283 15.01 14.38 15.54
CA TRP A 283 14.60 14.09 14.15
C TRP A 283 13.90 12.74 14.00
N SER A 284 13.91 11.90 15.03
CA SER A 284 13.22 10.61 15.10
C SER A 284 11.89 10.68 15.87
N GLY A 285 11.45 11.88 16.23
CA GLY A 285 10.31 12.14 17.13
C GLY A 285 8.92 11.76 16.60
N PHE A 286 8.83 11.27 15.38
CA PHE A 286 7.63 10.63 14.85
C PHE A 286 7.46 9.18 15.36
N TYR A 287 8.54 8.52 15.79
CA TYR A 287 8.45 7.20 16.41
C TYR A 287 7.96 7.27 17.86
N THR A 288 7.09 6.33 18.24
CA THR A 288 6.66 6.08 19.62
C THR A 288 7.84 5.93 20.58
N ARG A 289 8.92 5.28 20.14
CA ARG A 289 10.12 5.10 20.96
C ARG A 289 10.88 6.40 21.24
N ALA A 290 10.60 7.51 20.55
CA ALA A 290 11.36 8.75 20.63
C ALA A 290 10.57 9.93 21.23
N ALA A 291 9.31 9.70 21.60
CA ALA A 291 8.42 10.68 22.19
C ALA A 291 7.59 10.08 23.33
N ASN A 292 7.11 10.91 24.26
CA ASN A 292 6.22 10.50 25.35
C ASN A 292 4.77 11.02 25.18
N ILE A 293 4.41 11.49 23.98
CA ILE A 293 3.06 11.93 23.66
C ILE A 293 2.06 10.79 23.90
N ASN A 294 0.91 11.11 24.50
CA ASN A 294 -0.15 10.16 24.74
C ASN A 294 -1.41 10.66 24.03
N LEU A 295 -1.65 10.15 22.82
CA LEU A 295 -2.76 10.59 21.99
C LEU A 295 -4.10 10.39 22.69
N LYS A 296 -4.30 9.27 23.40
CA LYS A 296 -5.54 9.03 24.15
C LYS A 296 -5.82 10.14 25.16
N LYS A 297 -4.84 10.58 25.95
CA LYS A 297 -5.03 11.67 26.92
C LYS A 297 -5.36 13.00 26.24
N ILE A 298 -4.75 13.26 25.09
CA ILE A 298 -5.04 14.47 24.32
C ILE A 298 -6.50 14.44 23.83
N MET A 299 -6.91 13.33 23.21
CA MET A 299 -8.26 13.15 22.68
C MET A 299 -9.34 13.12 23.79
N ASP A 300 -9.06 12.48 24.94
CA ASP A 300 -9.95 12.48 26.11
C ASP A 300 -10.09 13.87 26.79
N GLY A 301 -9.26 14.86 26.40
CA GLY A 301 -9.24 16.20 26.99
C GLY A 301 -8.43 16.33 28.30
N ASP A 302 -7.69 15.29 28.69
CA ASP A 302 -6.81 15.29 29.86
C ASP A 302 -5.48 16.04 29.60
N ASP A 303 -5.13 16.27 28.33
CA ASP A 303 -3.95 17.05 27.90
C ASP A 303 -4.34 18.14 26.87
N PRO A 304 -4.94 19.26 27.33
CA PRO A 304 -5.38 20.34 26.44
C PRO A 304 -4.21 21.10 25.78
N GLU A 305 -3.04 21.16 26.43
CA GLU A 305 -1.85 21.78 25.82
C GLU A 305 -1.34 20.94 24.64
N GLY A 306 -1.38 19.61 24.78
CA GLY A 306 -1.10 18.71 23.67
C GLY A 306 -2.06 18.90 22.51
N TYR A 307 -3.35 19.08 22.79
CA TYR A 307 -4.35 19.33 21.76
C TYR A 307 -4.04 20.61 20.98
N ASP A 308 -3.77 21.71 21.68
CA ASP A 308 -3.42 22.99 21.05
C ASP A 308 -2.14 22.88 20.18
N LEU A 309 -1.17 22.08 20.61
CA LEU A 309 0.05 21.81 19.84
C LEU A 309 -0.22 20.94 18.60
N LEU A 310 -1.11 19.95 18.68
CA LEU A 310 -1.53 19.19 17.50
C LEU A 310 -2.22 20.11 16.49
N ILE A 311 -3.13 20.97 16.94
CA ILE A 311 -3.80 21.96 16.08
C ILE A 311 -2.79 22.91 15.43
N ARG A 312 -1.81 23.42 16.19
CA ARG A 312 -0.72 24.25 15.64
C ARG A 312 -0.01 23.54 14.49
N ASP A 313 0.38 22.29 14.70
CA ASP A 313 1.12 21.53 13.69
C ASP A 313 0.27 21.29 12.43
N ILE A 314 -1.01 20.93 12.61
CA ILE A 314 -1.97 20.80 11.49
C ILE A 314 -2.11 22.11 10.73
N ASP A 315 -2.24 23.25 11.43
CA ASP A 315 -2.39 24.56 10.81
C ASP A 315 -1.15 24.95 9.98
N VAL A 316 0.07 24.57 10.41
CA VAL A 316 1.29 24.81 9.63
C VAL A 316 1.35 23.94 8.37
N ILE A 317 0.89 22.69 8.43
CA ILE A 317 0.78 21.84 7.24
C ILE A 317 -0.34 22.34 6.32
N ALA A 318 -1.44 22.84 6.88
CA ALA A 318 -2.54 23.44 6.14
C ALA A 318 -2.07 24.62 5.26
N GLU A 319 -1.18 25.49 5.76
CA GLU A 319 -0.56 26.55 4.96
C GLU A 319 0.19 25.99 3.74
N GLN A 320 0.87 24.84 3.88
CA GLN A 320 1.58 24.22 2.76
C GLN A 320 0.63 23.57 1.75
N LEU A 321 -0.42 22.92 2.22
CA LEU A 321 -1.47 22.34 1.38
C LEU A 321 -2.25 23.44 0.64
N GLN A 322 -2.50 24.60 1.27
CA GLN A 322 -3.11 25.76 0.62
C GLN A 322 -2.26 26.28 -0.53
N ARG A 323 -0.93 26.31 -0.40
CA ARG A 323 -0.04 26.67 -1.52
C ARG A 323 -0.19 25.73 -2.72
N LEU A 324 -0.42 24.45 -2.48
CA LEU A 324 -0.67 23.45 -3.53
C LEU A 324 -2.08 23.63 -4.15
N GLN A 325 -3.09 23.92 -3.32
CA GLN A 325 -4.44 24.25 -3.79
C GLN A 325 -4.46 25.51 -4.66
N GLU A 326 -3.76 26.57 -4.26
CA GLU A 326 -3.64 27.82 -5.03
C GLU A 326 -2.96 27.60 -6.38
N ALA A 327 -2.14 26.56 -6.50
CA ALA A 327 -1.51 26.12 -7.74
C ALA A 327 -2.36 25.10 -8.53
N ASP A 328 -3.60 24.84 -8.12
CA ASP A 328 -4.54 23.84 -8.68
C ASP A 328 -3.98 22.40 -8.72
N ILE A 329 -3.12 22.06 -7.76
CA ILE A 329 -2.47 20.73 -7.72
C ILE A 329 -3.30 19.79 -6.85
N PRO A 330 -3.91 18.72 -7.41
CA PRO A 330 -4.54 17.68 -6.62
C PRO A 330 -3.49 16.81 -5.93
N ILE A 331 -3.76 16.40 -4.69
CA ILE A 331 -2.83 15.65 -3.84
C ILE A 331 -3.48 14.36 -3.36
N LEU A 332 -2.81 13.23 -3.61
CA LEU A 332 -3.07 12.00 -2.86
C LEU A 332 -2.53 12.20 -1.45
N TRP A 333 -3.41 12.48 -0.51
CA TRP A 333 -3.06 12.86 0.86
C TRP A 333 -3.13 11.66 1.78
N ARG A 334 -1.97 11.16 2.21
CA ARG A 334 -1.82 9.95 3.04
C ARG A 334 -1.27 10.28 4.43
N PRO A 335 -2.03 10.96 5.31
CA PRO A 335 -1.59 11.27 6.65
C PRO A 335 -1.70 10.07 7.59
N LEU A 336 -1.01 10.14 8.73
CA LEU A 336 -1.16 9.18 9.84
C LEU A 336 -1.03 7.71 9.37
N HIS A 337 -0.05 7.44 8.50
CA HIS A 337 0.16 6.12 7.90
C HIS A 337 0.68 5.09 8.90
N GLU A 338 0.52 3.81 8.57
CA GLU A 338 1.00 2.65 9.35
C GLU A 338 0.59 2.64 10.83
N ALA A 339 -0.59 3.16 11.14
CA ALA A 339 -1.01 3.41 12.52
C ALA A 339 -1.09 2.13 13.37
N SER A 340 -1.65 1.05 12.81
CA SER A 340 -1.86 -0.20 13.55
C SER A 340 -0.57 -0.90 13.98
N GLY A 341 0.56 -0.57 13.33
CA GLY A 341 1.89 -1.04 13.72
C GLY A 341 2.36 -0.49 15.08
N GLY A 342 1.83 0.65 15.53
CA GLY A 342 2.12 1.26 16.83
C GLY A 342 3.54 1.82 16.99
N TRP A 343 4.40 1.73 15.97
CA TRP A 343 5.74 2.29 15.99
C TRP A 343 5.77 3.80 15.80
N PHE A 344 4.73 4.39 15.23
CA PHE A 344 4.51 5.83 15.20
C PHE A 344 3.57 6.28 16.30
N TRP A 345 3.78 7.49 16.82
CA TRP A 345 3.10 7.92 18.05
C TRP A 345 1.58 8.04 17.88
N TRP A 346 1.08 8.32 16.67
CA TRP A 346 -0.36 8.37 16.38
C TRP A 346 -1.02 6.98 16.43
N GLY A 347 -0.22 5.92 16.29
CA GLY A 347 -0.63 4.52 16.43
C GLY A 347 -0.48 3.96 17.85
N ALA A 348 0.13 4.70 18.78
CA ALA A 348 0.55 4.14 20.07
C ALA A 348 -0.58 4.00 21.12
N SER A 349 -1.76 4.56 20.83
CA SER A 349 -2.87 4.70 21.80
C SER A 349 -4.12 3.89 21.46
N GLY A 350 -4.01 2.95 20.51
CA GLY A 350 -5.14 2.13 20.05
C GLY A 350 -5.98 2.80 18.95
N PRO A 351 -6.87 2.02 18.32
CA PRO A 351 -7.63 2.46 17.15
C PRO A 351 -8.56 3.64 17.42
N GLU A 352 -9.19 3.72 18.60
CA GLU A 352 -10.17 4.77 18.89
C GLU A 352 -9.54 6.16 18.88
N ALA A 353 -8.38 6.31 19.55
CA ALA A 353 -7.68 7.59 19.60
C ALA A 353 -7.10 7.99 18.23
N TYR A 354 -6.71 7.02 17.42
CA TYR A 354 -6.27 7.25 16.04
C TYR A 354 -7.42 7.73 15.15
N ILE A 355 -8.57 7.06 15.20
CA ILE A 355 -9.74 7.42 14.40
C ILE A 355 -10.17 8.85 14.73
N GLU A 356 -10.21 9.22 16.02
CA GLU A 356 -10.53 10.59 16.44
C GLU A 356 -9.52 11.62 15.89
N LEU A 357 -8.22 11.31 15.88
CA LEU A 357 -7.20 12.18 15.28
C LEU A 357 -7.34 12.30 13.75
N TYR A 358 -7.68 11.20 13.07
CA TYR A 358 -7.89 11.20 11.62
C TYR A 358 -9.09 12.09 11.25
N GLN A 359 -10.20 11.95 11.96
CA GLN A 359 -11.41 12.77 11.77
C GLN A 359 -11.14 14.23 12.12
N LEU A 360 -10.40 14.51 13.20
CA LEU A 360 -9.96 15.87 13.54
C LEU A 360 -9.11 16.49 12.41
N LEU A 361 -8.20 15.71 11.82
CA LEU A 361 -7.37 16.19 10.72
C LEU A 361 -8.23 16.51 9.49
N TYR A 362 -9.21 15.66 9.17
CA TYR A 362 -10.19 15.90 8.10
C TYR A 362 -10.97 17.20 8.34
N ASP A 363 -11.61 17.34 9.49
CA ASP A 363 -12.41 18.53 9.84
C ASP A 363 -11.54 19.80 9.82
N ARG A 364 -10.32 19.72 10.35
CA ARG A 364 -9.43 20.88 10.43
C ARG A 364 -8.95 21.31 9.03
N LEU A 365 -8.56 20.38 8.17
CA LEU A 365 -8.05 20.70 6.83
C LEU A 365 -9.19 21.05 5.86
N THR A 366 -10.21 20.20 5.78
CA THR A 366 -11.29 20.31 4.81
C THR A 366 -12.30 21.39 5.19
N ASP A 367 -12.81 21.38 6.43
CA ASP A 367 -13.89 22.29 6.83
C ASP A 367 -13.37 23.63 7.38
N TYR A 368 -12.38 23.61 8.26
CA TYR A 368 -11.87 24.83 8.89
C TYR A 368 -10.92 25.63 7.97
N HIS A 369 -9.95 24.95 7.33
CA HIS A 369 -8.99 25.58 6.41
C HIS A 369 -9.45 25.67 4.96
N ASN A 370 -10.59 25.06 4.62
CA ASN A 370 -11.20 25.09 3.29
C ASN A 370 -10.24 24.59 2.19
N ILE A 371 -9.57 23.47 2.47
CA ILE A 371 -8.65 22.77 1.57
C ILE A 371 -9.39 21.60 0.95
N HIS A 372 -9.56 21.64 -0.37
CA HIS A 372 -10.44 20.79 -1.17
C HIS A 372 -9.70 20.12 -2.35
N ASN A 373 -8.37 20.27 -2.43
CA ASN A 373 -7.55 19.61 -3.45
C ASN A 373 -7.00 18.25 -2.96
N LEU A 374 -7.50 17.72 -1.85
CA LEU A 374 -7.03 16.47 -1.23
C LEU A 374 -7.91 15.30 -1.67
N ILE A 375 -7.26 14.18 -1.97
CA ILE A 375 -7.85 12.86 -2.10
C ILE A 375 -7.31 12.04 -0.93
N TRP A 376 -8.17 11.70 0.03
CA TRP A 376 -7.81 11.09 1.31
C TRP A 376 -7.46 9.62 1.17
N VAL A 377 -6.20 9.29 1.44
CA VAL A 377 -5.66 7.93 1.38
C VAL A 377 -5.45 7.42 2.81
N TRP A 378 -6.20 6.38 3.19
CA TRP A 378 -6.00 5.69 4.47
C TRP A 378 -5.02 4.53 4.30
N ASN A 379 -4.17 4.29 5.29
CA ASN A 379 -3.29 3.13 5.32
C ASN A 379 -3.93 1.98 6.11
N GLY A 380 -4.55 1.05 5.39
CA GLY A 380 -5.28 -0.09 5.90
C GLY A 380 -4.40 -1.30 6.19
N GLN A 381 -3.65 -1.24 7.29
CA GLN A 381 -2.99 -2.41 7.86
C GLN A 381 -3.93 -3.26 8.73
N ASN A 382 -5.02 -2.66 9.24
CA ASN A 382 -6.00 -3.32 10.09
C ASN A 382 -7.36 -2.60 10.00
N LYS A 383 -8.43 -3.35 9.69
CA LYS A 383 -9.80 -2.82 9.57
C LYS A 383 -10.33 -2.10 10.82
N ASP A 384 -9.89 -2.46 12.01
CA ASP A 384 -10.37 -1.84 13.27
C ASP A 384 -9.88 -0.39 13.40
N TRP A 385 -8.92 0.02 12.57
CA TRP A 385 -8.37 1.37 12.50
C TRP A 385 -9.01 2.21 11.39
N TYR A 386 -10.07 1.72 10.75
CA TYR A 386 -10.71 2.43 9.64
C TYR A 386 -11.45 3.69 10.11
N PRO A 387 -11.14 4.89 9.59
CA PRO A 387 -11.75 6.14 10.06
C PRO A 387 -13.25 6.31 9.73
N GLY A 388 -13.75 5.59 8.71
CA GLY A 388 -15.11 5.71 8.18
C GLY A 388 -15.11 6.07 6.69
N ASP A 389 -16.17 5.66 5.98
CA ASP A 389 -16.31 5.85 4.53
C ASP A 389 -16.38 7.32 4.12
N GLU A 390 -16.85 8.18 5.02
CA GLU A 390 -17.00 9.62 4.85
C GLU A 390 -15.68 10.40 5.01
N PHE A 391 -14.58 9.72 5.35
CA PHE A 391 -13.26 10.34 5.57
C PHE A 391 -12.18 9.82 4.62
N VAL A 392 -12.47 8.79 3.81
CA VAL A 392 -11.47 8.07 3.02
C VAL A 392 -11.91 7.92 1.57
N ASP A 393 -11.07 8.34 0.63
CA ASP A 393 -11.27 8.13 -0.82
C ASP A 393 -10.61 6.84 -1.31
N ILE A 394 -9.39 6.54 -0.84
CA ILE A 394 -8.56 5.42 -1.29
C ILE A 394 -8.08 4.61 -0.08
N ALA A 395 -8.16 3.28 -0.18
CA ALA A 395 -7.56 2.36 0.78
C ALA A 395 -6.17 1.94 0.28
N GLY A 396 -5.14 2.22 1.07
CA GLY A 396 -3.75 1.87 0.77
C GLY A 396 -3.16 0.90 1.77
N ILE A 397 -2.09 0.21 1.43
CA ILE A 397 -1.27 -0.54 2.40
C ILE A 397 0.21 -0.42 2.05
N ASP A 398 1.06 -0.46 3.07
CA ASP A 398 2.51 -0.41 2.92
C ASP A 398 3.07 -1.83 3.10
N ILE A 399 3.78 -2.35 2.10
CA ILE A 399 4.29 -3.73 2.12
C ILE A 399 5.78 -3.76 1.79
N TYR A 400 6.57 -4.24 2.75
CA TYR A 400 8.01 -4.43 2.61
C TYR A 400 8.33 -5.93 2.62
N PRO A 401 8.20 -6.63 1.47
CA PRO A 401 8.19 -8.10 1.44
C PRO A 401 9.58 -8.73 1.60
N GLY A 402 10.65 -7.94 1.52
CA GLY A 402 12.03 -8.41 1.59
C GLY A 402 12.79 -8.20 0.28
N GLU A 403 13.96 -8.83 0.17
CA GLU A 403 14.83 -8.76 -1.00
C GLU A 403 14.32 -9.71 -2.10
N HIS A 404 14.20 -9.22 -3.33
CA HIS A 404 13.87 -10.00 -4.53
C HIS A 404 12.54 -10.78 -4.43
N VAL A 405 11.56 -10.23 -3.70
CA VAL A 405 10.22 -10.81 -3.56
C VAL A 405 9.25 -10.15 -4.55
N TYR A 406 9.12 -10.78 -5.71
CA TYR A 406 8.39 -10.25 -6.87
C TYR A 406 6.91 -10.63 -6.95
N SER A 407 6.38 -11.35 -5.95
CA SER A 407 4.97 -11.73 -5.89
C SER A 407 4.05 -10.51 -6.00
N SER A 408 2.83 -10.72 -6.49
CA SER A 408 1.79 -9.69 -6.65
C SER A 408 1.38 -8.97 -5.36
N GLN A 409 1.82 -9.47 -4.19
CA GLN A 409 1.34 -9.05 -2.87
C GLN A 409 -0.18 -9.27 -2.70
N GLY A 410 -0.73 -10.24 -3.43
CA GLY A 410 -2.18 -10.47 -3.55
C GLY A 410 -2.91 -10.68 -2.23
N SER A 411 -2.26 -11.24 -1.19
CA SER A 411 -2.89 -11.39 0.13
C SER A 411 -3.29 -10.04 0.73
N GLY A 412 -2.40 -9.03 0.68
CA GLY A 412 -2.70 -7.68 1.19
C GLY A 412 -3.79 -6.99 0.37
N PHE A 413 -3.78 -7.20 -0.96
CA PHE A 413 -4.82 -6.70 -1.85
C PHE A 413 -6.20 -7.29 -1.48
N ASN A 414 -6.27 -8.61 -1.33
CA ASN A 414 -7.51 -9.32 -1.03
C ASN A 414 -8.08 -8.97 0.35
N GLU A 415 -7.22 -8.71 1.34
CA GLU A 415 -7.66 -8.20 2.65
C GLU A 415 -8.34 -6.84 2.52
N LEU A 416 -7.75 -5.90 1.78
CA LEU A 416 -8.36 -4.60 1.53
C LEU A 416 -9.65 -4.71 0.71
N VAL A 417 -9.72 -5.62 -0.27
CA VAL A 417 -10.98 -5.90 -1.00
C VAL A 417 -12.06 -6.36 -0.04
N GLU A 418 -11.74 -7.28 0.87
CA GLU A 418 -12.69 -7.78 1.86
C GLU A 418 -13.15 -6.68 2.83
N TRP A 419 -12.24 -5.82 3.29
CA TRP A 419 -12.58 -4.75 4.23
C TRP A 419 -13.35 -3.60 3.58
N ASN A 420 -13.10 -3.32 2.30
CA ASN A 420 -13.86 -2.33 1.53
C ASN A 420 -15.34 -2.74 1.35
N GLY A 421 -15.65 -4.05 1.43
CA GLY A 421 -17.00 -4.56 1.25
C GLY A 421 -17.65 -4.04 -0.04
N ASP A 422 -18.92 -3.64 0.06
CA ASP A 422 -19.71 -3.13 -1.07
C ASP A 422 -19.38 -1.68 -1.46
N ASN A 423 -18.52 -0.98 -0.72
CA ASN A 423 -18.17 0.42 -0.99
C ASN A 423 -17.20 0.57 -2.17
N HIS A 424 -16.48 -0.52 -2.52
CA HIS A 424 -15.53 -0.60 -3.64
C HIS A 424 -14.67 0.67 -3.79
N LYS A 425 -13.88 1.01 -2.75
CA LYS A 425 -12.87 2.08 -2.85
C LYS A 425 -11.67 1.59 -3.66
N ILE A 426 -10.95 2.52 -4.29
CA ILE A 426 -9.68 2.22 -4.97
C ILE A 426 -8.70 1.62 -3.95
N ILE A 427 -7.96 0.58 -4.37
CA ILE A 427 -6.91 -0.05 -3.56
C ILE A 427 -5.53 0.25 -4.16
N ALA A 428 -4.60 0.69 -3.31
CA ALA A 428 -3.25 1.07 -3.72
C ALA A 428 -2.15 0.45 -2.83
N LEU A 429 -0.98 0.21 -3.41
CA LEU A 429 0.21 -0.18 -2.68
C LEU A 429 0.97 1.11 -2.32
N THR A 430 0.59 1.73 -1.21
CA THR A 430 0.98 3.11 -0.90
C THR A 430 2.45 3.28 -0.60
N GLU A 431 3.08 2.26 -0.04
CA GLU A 431 4.53 2.09 -0.03
C GLU A 431 4.92 0.66 -0.36
N ASN A 432 6.07 0.50 -1.00
CA ASN A 432 6.70 -0.80 -1.11
C ASN A 432 8.23 -0.72 -1.07
N GLY A 433 8.87 -1.78 -0.59
CA GLY A 433 10.32 -1.93 -0.65
C GLY A 433 10.81 -2.53 -1.97
N CYS A 434 10.36 -3.75 -2.26
CA CYS A 434 10.62 -4.45 -3.52
C CYS A 434 9.46 -4.18 -4.50
N MET A 435 9.76 -3.86 -5.76
CA MET A 435 8.73 -3.76 -6.80
C MET A 435 8.21 -5.16 -7.12
N PHE A 436 6.90 -5.33 -7.31
CA PHE A 436 6.34 -6.61 -7.73
C PHE A 436 6.37 -6.76 -9.25
N ASP A 437 6.29 -7.99 -9.74
CA ASP A 437 6.14 -8.28 -11.16
C ASP A 437 4.71 -7.94 -11.62
N PRO A 438 4.51 -6.97 -12.53
CA PRO A 438 3.18 -6.60 -13.01
C PRO A 438 2.44 -7.76 -13.69
N ASP A 439 3.14 -8.73 -14.29
CA ASP A 439 2.48 -9.89 -14.89
C ASP A 439 1.80 -10.76 -13.82
N LEU A 440 2.45 -10.91 -12.66
CA LEU A 440 1.88 -11.66 -11.55
C LEU A 440 0.69 -10.92 -10.93
N ALA A 441 0.76 -9.59 -10.79
CA ALA A 441 -0.37 -8.79 -10.31
C ALA A 441 -1.63 -8.96 -11.18
N PHE A 442 -1.47 -8.96 -12.50
CA PHE A 442 -2.59 -9.19 -13.43
C PHE A 442 -3.08 -10.64 -13.43
N ARG A 443 -2.16 -11.61 -13.38
CA ARG A 443 -2.49 -13.04 -13.26
C ARG A 443 -3.31 -13.31 -12.00
N ASP A 444 -2.92 -12.70 -10.90
CA ASP A 444 -3.49 -12.94 -9.57
C ASP A 444 -4.75 -12.09 -9.31
N ASN A 445 -5.10 -11.16 -10.21
CA ASN A 445 -6.18 -10.16 -10.01
C ASN A 445 -5.95 -9.29 -8.78
N ALA A 446 -4.68 -8.96 -8.53
CA ALA A 446 -4.25 -8.00 -7.53
C ALA A 446 -3.71 -6.75 -8.25
N ILE A 447 -4.55 -6.15 -9.10
CA ILE A 447 -4.19 -4.98 -9.91
C ILE A 447 -4.29 -3.73 -9.02
N TRP A 448 -3.19 -3.41 -8.34
CA TRP A 448 -3.03 -2.19 -7.54
C TRP A 448 -3.23 -0.93 -8.41
N SER A 449 -3.95 0.08 -7.92
CA SER A 449 -4.13 1.36 -8.63
C SER A 449 -2.79 2.04 -8.94
N TYR A 450 -1.91 2.05 -7.94
CA TYR A 450 -0.54 2.51 -8.06
C TYR A 450 0.35 1.77 -7.06
N PHE A 451 1.66 1.85 -7.28
CA PHE A 451 2.66 1.55 -6.26
C PHE A 451 3.48 2.80 -5.92
N GLY A 452 4.01 2.88 -4.70
CA GLY A 452 4.90 3.96 -4.25
C GLY A 452 6.19 3.41 -3.68
N THR A 453 7.19 3.09 -4.51
CA THR A 453 8.42 2.49 -3.97
C THR A 453 9.19 3.50 -3.11
N TRP A 454 9.63 3.09 -1.92
CA TRP A 454 10.34 3.98 -0.99
C TRP A 454 11.71 4.39 -1.56
N GLY A 455 12.25 5.51 -1.06
CA GLY A 455 13.55 6.04 -1.51
C GLY A 455 14.75 5.34 -0.87
N GLY A 456 15.95 5.85 -1.14
CA GLY A 456 17.17 5.33 -0.53
C GLY A 456 17.49 3.90 -0.97
N GLU A 457 17.79 2.99 -0.04
CA GLU A 457 18.34 1.66 -0.34
C GLU A 457 17.42 0.74 -1.17
N PHE A 458 16.12 1.04 -1.19
CA PHE A 458 15.13 0.31 -1.99
C PHE A 458 15.30 0.55 -3.50
N ILE A 459 15.92 1.67 -3.87
CA ILE A 459 16.17 2.05 -5.28
C ILE A 459 17.66 2.29 -5.55
N THR A 460 18.34 3.05 -4.69
CA THR A 460 19.67 3.60 -4.95
C THR A 460 20.75 3.02 -4.04
N LEU A 461 21.94 2.82 -4.59
CA LEU A 461 23.13 2.48 -3.84
C LEU A 461 23.65 3.74 -3.13
N ASN A 462 23.58 3.76 -1.79
CA ASN A 462 24.10 4.85 -0.96
C ASN A 462 23.59 6.26 -1.37
N ASN A 463 22.33 6.38 -1.81
CA ASN A 463 21.72 7.64 -2.27
C ASN A 463 22.43 8.28 -3.48
N THR A 464 23.12 7.48 -4.30
CA THR A 464 23.71 7.89 -5.57
C THR A 464 22.77 7.62 -6.74
N ASP A 465 23.08 8.13 -7.93
CA ASP A 465 22.29 7.88 -9.16
C ASP A 465 22.46 6.43 -9.70
N THR A 466 22.96 5.48 -8.89
CA THR A 466 23.17 4.08 -9.24
C THR A 466 22.12 3.22 -8.54
N LEU A 467 21.52 2.27 -9.25
CA LEU A 467 20.60 1.30 -8.66
C LEU A 467 21.27 0.47 -7.55
N SER A 468 20.52 0.19 -6.49
CA SER A 468 20.95 -0.62 -5.33
C SER A 468 21.05 -2.12 -5.66
N GLU A 469 20.11 -2.62 -6.47
CA GLU A 469 19.86 -4.05 -6.75
C GLU A 469 19.60 -4.94 -5.53
N LYS A 470 19.65 -4.38 -4.30
CA LYS A 470 19.41 -5.11 -3.06
C LYS A 470 17.99 -5.66 -2.95
N TYR A 471 16.99 -4.87 -3.32
CA TYR A 471 15.57 -5.26 -3.21
C TYR A 471 14.95 -5.58 -4.56
N THR A 472 15.18 -4.73 -5.55
CA THR A 472 14.71 -4.93 -6.93
C THR A 472 15.92 -4.92 -7.85
N GLU A 473 16.16 -6.01 -8.56
CA GLU A 473 17.24 -6.11 -9.54
C GLU A 473 16.94 -5.24 -10.77
N THR A 474 18.00 -4.83 -11.49
CA THR A 474 17.86 -3.90 -12.61
C THR A 474 16.95 -4.44 -13.71
N ASP A 475 17.00 -5.74 -14.00
CA ASP A 475 16.17 -6.37 -15.02
C ASP A 475 14.68 -6.37 -14.65
N MET A 476 14.34 -6.65 -13.38
CA MET A 476 12.98 -6.51 -12.88
C MET A 476 12.51 -5.05 -12.90
N LEU A 477 13.34 -4.10 -12.46
CA LEU A 477 12.99 -2.67 -12.52
C LEU A 477 12.71 -2.24 -13.97
N VAL A 478 13.58 -2.61 -14.91
CA VAL A 478 13.37 -2.33 -16.34
C VAL A 478 12.09 -3.01 -16.84
N LYS A 479 11.83 -4.26 -16.46
CA LYS A 479 10.57 -4.96 -16.78
C LYS A 479 9.36 -4.16 -16.30
N VAL A 480 9.35 -3.73 -15.04
CA VAL A 480 8.24 -2.95 -14.44
C VAL A 480 8.01 -1.66 -15.23
N TYR A 481 9.04 -0.84 -15.42
CA TYR A 481 8.90 0.48 -16.06
C TYR A 481 8.67 0.44 -17.58
N THR A 482 8.95 -0.68 -18.24
CA THR A 482 8.71 -0.84 -19.69
C THR A 482 7.52 -1.74 -20.01
N SER A 483 6.81 -2.23 -19.00
CA SER A 483 5.62 -3.06 -19.17
C SER A 483 4.44 -2.26 -19.72
N GLU A 484 3.68 -2.84 -20.65
CA GLU A 484 2.45 -2.24 -21.18
C GLU A 484 1.34 -2.10 -20.11
N LYS A 485 1.48 -2.83 -18.99
CA LYS A 485 0.58 -2.84 -17.83
C LYS A 485 0.84 -1.71 -16.83
N VAL A 486 1.98 -1.01 -16.96
CA VAL A 486 2.40 0.03 -16.02
C VAL A 486 2.41 1.38 -16.73
N ILE A 487 1.87 2.41 -16.09
CA ILE A 487 1.83 3.77 -16.62
C ILE A 487 3.02 4.56 -16.09
N THR A 488 3.81 5.14 -17.00
CA THR A 488 4.94 6.04 -16.72
C THR A 488 4.60 7.50 -17.01
N LEU A 489 5.44 8.44 -16.57
CA LEU A 489 5.19 9.88 -16.69
C LEU A 489 4.86 10.33 -18.12
N ASP A 490 5.57 9.79 -19.12
CA ASP A 490 5.39 10.11 -20.53
C ASP A 490 4.08 9.56 -21.14
N GLU A 491 3.36 8.72 -20.40
CA GLU A 491 2.10 8.10 -20.80
C GLU A 491 0.88 8.69 -20.07
N LEU A 492 1.09 9.57 -19.10
CA LEU A 492 0.00 10.29 -18.44
C LEU A 492 -0.72 11.20 -19.45
N PRO A 493 -2.05 11.30 -19.38
CA PRO A 493 -2.79 12.30 -20.13
C PRO A 493 -2.53 13.69 -19.55
N ASP A 494 -3.05 14.72 -20.23
CA ASP A 494 -3.17 16.03 -19.61
C ASP A 494 -4.25 16.00 -18.51
N LEU A 495 -3.81 15.89 -17.25
CA LEU A 495 -4.68 15.82 -16.08
C LEU A 495 -5.42 17.15 -15.79
N GLU A 496 -4.98 18.27 -16.37
CA GLU A 496 -5.67 19.56 -16.25
C GLU A 496 -6.97 19.58 -17.06
N THR A 497 -7.10 18.72 -18.08
CA THR A 497 -8.27 18.66 -18.98
C THR A 497 -8.90 17.27 -19.09
N TYR A 498 -8.41 16.30 -18.30
CA TYR A 498 -8.89 14.92 -18.34
C TYR A 498 -10.40 14.80 -18.03
N GLY A 499 -11.16 14.19 -18.94
CA GLY A 499 -12.59 13.93 -18.78
C GLY A 499 -13.52 15.12 -19.09
N GLU A 500 -12.99 16.24 -19.58
CA GLU A 500 -13.77 17.42 -20.02
C GLU A 500 -14.45 17.25 -21.39
#